data_AF-A0AAF0QCS4-F1
#
_entry.id   AF-A0AAF0QCS4-F1
#
_cell.length_a   1.000
_cell.length_b   1.000
_cell.length_c   1.000
_cell.angle_alpha   90.00
_cell.angle_beta   90.00
_cell.angle_gamma   90.00
#
_symmetry.space_group_name_H-M   'P 1'
#
loop_
_entity.id
_entity.type
_entity.pdbx_description
1 polymer ?
#
loop_
_entity_poly.entity_id
_entity_poly.type
_entity_poly.pdbx_seq_one_letter_code
_entity_poly.pdbx_strand_id
1 'polypeptide(L)'
;MFTNNERSRARFTMWLQLHNRLQTTDRLQAWGMDVDQSCKLCKQQLESRDHIYVQCLFTQQVWERIMNWLTWQWNSTTTWDDHLTWCIIRAKGKSLNAQIFKMVYAELVYGIWIERNRRIFENKGRQSEEIAKEIAFTCNVRAPLRIKAKLQQLLF
;
A
#
# COMPACT_ATOMS: atom_id res chain seq x y z
N MET A 1 11.62 23.19 -2.49
CA MET A 1 10.45 22.64 -3.21
C MET A 1 10.47 21.13 -3.06
N PHE A 2 9.49 20.53 -2.39
CA PHE A 2 9.45 19.08 -2.21
C PHE A 2 9.24 18.42 -3.59
N THR A 3 10.27 17.82 -4.16
CA THR A 3 10.15 17.05 -5.40
C THR A 3 9.16 15.92 -5.16
N ASN A 4 8.01 16.03 -5.82
CA ASN A 4 6.83 15.22 -5.57
C ASN A 4 6.88 13.98 -6.46
N ASN A 5 7.67 12.98 -6.03
CA ASN A 5 8.05 11.85 -6.89
C ASN A 5 6.91 10.82 -7.01
N GLU A 6 6.21 10.56 -5.92
CA GLU A 6 5.01 9.73 -5.89
C GLU A 6 3.78 10.43 -6.53
N ARG A 7 2.81 9.65 -7.03
CA ARG A 7 1.58 10.23 -7.62
C ARG A 7 0.82 11.05 -6.57
N SER A 8 0.27 12.20 -6.95
CA SER A 8 -0.52 13.06 -6.05
C SER A 8 -1.68 12.29 -5.40
N ARG A 9 -2.37 11.45 -6.18
CA ARG A 9 -3.42 10.54 -5.69
C ARG A 9 -2.89 9.54 -4.67
N ALA A 10 -1.71 8.96 -4.90
CA ALA A 10 -1.12 7.99 -3.99
C ALA A 10 -0.79 8.60 -2.61
N ARG A 11 -0.21 9.82 -2.60
CA ARG A 11 0.03 10.57 -1.36
C ARG A 11 -1.26 10.86 -0.61
N PHE A 12 -2.29 11.30 -1.33
CA PHE A 12 -3.56 11.66 -0.72
C PHE A 12 -4.27 10.43 -0.14
N THR A 13 -4.30 9.31 -0.86
CA THR A 13 -4.86 8.05 -0.36
C THR A 13 -4.07 7.53 0.85
N MET A 14 -2.74 7.62 0.84
CA MET A 14 -1.90 7.29 1.99
C MET A 14 -2.23 8.19 3.19
N TRP A 15 -2.39 9.49 2.98
CA TRP A 15 -2.79 10.40 4.05
C TRP A 15 -4.15 10.02 4.65
N LEU A 16 -5.15 9.69 3.82
CA LEU A 16 -6.45 9.22 4.29
C LEU A 16 -6.34 7.90 5.07
N GLN A 17 -5.52 6.97 4.59
CA GLN A 17 -5.26 5.70 5.26
C GLN A 17 -4.68 5.90 6.65
N LEU A 18 -3.66 6.75 6.78
CA LEU A 18 -3.03 7.08 8.07
C LEU A 18 -4.03 7.69 9.07
N HIS A 19 -5.00 8.48 8.60
CA HIS A 19 -6.03 9.11 9.44
C HIS A 19 -7.29 8.24 9.65
N ASN A 20 -7.29 6.99 9.16
CA ASN A 20 -8.47 6.13 9.15
C ASN A 20 -9.71 6.79 8.51
N ARG A 21 -9.52 7.41 7.34
CA ARG A 21 -10.54 8.18 6.61
C ARG A 21 -10.94 7.56 5.26
N LEU A 22 -10.40 6.39 4.92
CA LEU A 22 -10.85 5.64 3.74
C LEU A 22 -12.26 5.07 3.96
N GLN A 23 -13.00 4.82 2.88
CA GLN A 23 -14.40 4.33 2.94
C GLN A 23 -14.45 2.79 3.06
N THR A 24 -13.98 2.29 4.20
CA THR A 24 -14.03 0.87 4.56
C THR A 24 -15.43 0.49 5.06
N THR A 25 -15.81 -0.79 4.95
CA THR A 25 -17.20 -1.20 5.25
C THR A 25 -17.57 -1.01 6.72
N ASP A 26 -16.64 -1.17 7.66
CA ASP A 26 -16.85 -0.84 9.09
C ASP A 26 -17.31 0.61 9.28
N ARG A 27 -16.74 1.55 8.52
CA ARG A 27 -17.11 2.97 8.56
C ARG A 27 -18.45 3.23 7.88
N LEU A 28 -18.75 2.56 6.78
CA LEU A 28 -20.04 2.64 6.11
C LEU A 28 -21.17 2.11 7.01
N GLN A 29 -20.91 1.00 7.71
CA GLN A 29 -21.85 0.44 8.69
C GLN A 29 -22.06 1.42 9.86
N ALA A 30 -21.01 2.06 10.35
CA ALA A 30 -21.13 3.09 11.40
C ALA A 30 -21.95 4.31 10.96
N TRP A 31 -22.12 4.53 9.65
CA TRP A 31 -23.02 5.54 9.07
C TRP A 31 -24.44 5.02 8.82
N GLY A 32 -24.77 3.79 9.24
CA GLY A 32 -26.08 3.18 9.06
C GLY A 32 -26.32 2.61 7.66
N MET A 33 -25.28 2.43 6.85
CA MET A 33 -25.42 1.78 5.54
C MET A 33 -25.40 0.26 5.71
N ASP A 34 -26.38 -0.42 5.11
CA ASP A 34 -26.40 -1.87 5.00
C ASP A 34 -25.48 -2.30 3.85
N VAL A 35 -24.28 -2.77 4.20
CA VAL A 35 -23.25 -3.19 3.26
C VAL A 35 -22.66 -4.52 3.70
N ASP A 36 -22.31 -5.37 2.72
CA ASP A 36 -21.54 -6.59 2.98
C ASP A 36 -20.15 -6.23 3.50
N GLN A 37 -19.89 -6.60 4.76
CA GLN A 37 -18.67 -6.26 5.49
C GLN A 37 -17.48 -7.16 5.14
N SER A 38 -17.66 -8.18 4.30
CA SER A 38 -16.57 -9.03 3.89
C SER A 38 -15.48 -8.25 3.14
N CYS A 39 -14.23 -8.43 3.56
CA CYS A 39 -13.07 -7.87 2.88
C CYS A 39 -13.00 -8.38 1.44
N LYS A 40 -13.07 -7.48 0.46
CA LYS A 40 -13.13 -7.84 -0.96
C LYS A 40 -11.79 -8.29 -1.52
N LEU A 41 -10.71 -8.13 -0.76
CA LEU A 41 -9.37 -8.60 -1.13
C LEU A 41 -9.16 -10.08 -0.77
N CYS A 42 -9.39 -10.49 0.48
CA CYS A 42 -9.20 -11.88 0.92
C CYS A 42 -10.49 -12.71 0.98
N LYS A 43 -11.66 -12.07 1.09
CA LYS A 43 -12.99 -12.69 1.29
C LYS A 43 -13.12 -13.58 2.54
N GLN A 44 -12.25 -13.40 3.53
CA GLN A 44 -12.17 -14.28 4.71
C GLN A 44 -12.48 -13.59 6.04
N GLN A 45 -12.39 -12.26 6.10
CA GLN A 45 -12.51 -11.48 7.33
C GLN A 45 -13.31 -10.20 7.06
N LEU A 46 -13.74 -9.51 8.12
CA LEU A 46 -14.41 -8.22 8.01
C LEU A 46 -13.44 -7.13 7.53
N GLU A 47 -13.93 -6.22 6.69
CA GLU A 47 -13.14 -5.12 6.16
C GLU A 47 -13.05 -3.96 7.17
N SER A 48 -11.82 -3.65 7.56
CA SER A 48 -11.43 -2.44 8.26
C SER A 48 -10.10 -1.94 7.69
N ARG A 49 -9.67 -0.73 8.05
CA ARG A 49 -8.33 -0.23 7.68
C ARG A 49 -7.25 -1.21 8.12
N ASP A 50 -7.31 -1.63 9.38
CA ASP A 50 -6.31 -2.48 10.00
C ASP A 50 -6.27 -3.84 9.31
N HIS A 51 -7.45 -4.40 8.99
CA HIS A 51 -7.51 -5.62 8.21
C HIS A 51 -6.90 -5.42 6.82
N ILE A 52 -7.36 -4.45 6.03
CA ILE A 52 -6.89 -4.24 4.64
C ILE A 52 -5.37 -4.06 4.58
N TYR A 53 -4.78 -3.26 5.47
CA TYR A 53 -3.39 -2.84 5.32
C TYR A 53 -2.39 -3.63 6.16
N VAL A 54 -2.83 -4.43 7.13
CA VAL A 54 -1.95 -5.17 8.05
C VAL A 54 -2.22 -6.68 8.01
N GLN A 55 -3.48 -7.09 8.16
CA GLN A 55 -3.84 -8.49 8.40
C GLN A 55 -4.29 -9.25 7.14
N CYS A 56 -4.66 -8.53 6.08
CA CYS A 56 -5.22 -9.12 4.88
C CYS A 56 -4.15 -9.93 4.13
N LEU A 57 -4.35 -11.25 4.02
CA LEU A 57 -3.46 -12.16 3.29
C LEU A 57 -3.11 -11.69 1.87
N PHE A 58 -4.07 -11.11 1.15
CA PHE A 58 -3.80 -10.55 -0.18
C PHE A 58 -2.81 -9.39 -0.13
N THR A 59 -2.99 -8.46 0.82
CA THR A 59 -2.08 -7.33 1.02
C THR A 59 -0.70 -7.80 1.50
N GLN A 60 -0.66 -8.81 2.36
CA GLN A 60 0.61 -9.42 2.82
C GLN A 60 1.40 -9.99 1.65
N GLN A 61 0.75 -10.70 0.71
CA GLN A 61 1.41 -11.18 -0.51
C GLN A 61 1.94 -10.04 -1.39
N VAL A 62 1.23 -8.91 -1.49
CA VAL A 62 1.74 -7.74 -2.21
C VAL A 62 2.97 -7.16 -1.52
N TRP A 63 2.94 -7.07 -0.18
CA TRP A 63 4.09 -6.64 0.62
C TRP A 63 5.31 -7.53 0.43
N GLU A 64 5.15 -8.85 0.51
CA GLU A 64 6.24 -9.82 0.30
C GLU A 64 6.93 -9.60 -1.04
N ARG A 65 6.15 -9.45 -2.10
CA ARG A 65 6.67 -9.24 -3.46
C ARG A 65 7.44 -7.93 -3.58
N ILE A 66 6.90 -6.85 -3.03
CA ILE A 66 7.57 -5.54 -3.00
C ILE A 66 8.86 -5.59 -2.18
N MET A 67 8.86 -6.29 -1.05
CA MET A 67 10.01 -6.40 -0.17
C MET A 67 11.11 -7.27 -0.77
N ASN A 68 10.74 -8.36 -1.44
CA ASN A 68 11.64 -9.18 -2.23
C ASN A 68 12.28 -8.37 -3.36
N TRP A 69 11.50 -7.61 -4.12
CA TRP A 69 12.01 -6.70 -5.15
C TRP A 69 13.00 -5.68 -4.57
N LEU A 70 12.70 -5.10 -3.41
CA LEU A 70 13.60 -4.16 -2.74
C LEU A 70 14.81 -4.82 -2.05
N THR A 71 14.87 -6.15 -2.05
CA THR A 71 15.83 -6.96 -1.27
C THR A 71 15.85 -6.56 0.22
N TRP A 72 14.68 -6.26 0.79
CA TRP A 72 14.54 -5.84 2.19
C TRP A 72 13.83 -6.92 2.99
N GLN A 73 14.31 -7.17 4.21
CA GLN A 73 13.59 -8.02 5.14
C GLN A 73 12.30 -7.34 5.60
N TRP A 74 11.20 -8.07 5.47
CA TRP A 74 9.89 -7.67 5.94
C TRP A 74 9.52 -8.48 7.16
N ASN A 75 9.25 -7.78 8.26
CA ASN A 75 8.67 -8.37 9.44
C ASN A 75 7.20 -7.94 9.43
N SER A 76 6.31 -8.87 9.10
CA SER A 76 4.87 -8.60 9.11
C SER A 76 4.45 -8.16 10.51
N THR A 77 3.76 -7.03 10.60
CA THR A 77 3.18 -6.53 11.85
C THR A 77 1.78 -7.12 12.03
N THR A 78 1.37 -7.33 13.28
CA THR A 78 0.05 -7.91 13.59
C THR A 78 -0.99 -6.85 13.92
N THR A 79 -0.55 -5.68 14.40
CA THR A 79 -1.40 -4.54 14.76
C THR A 79 -1.12 -3.33 13.88
N TRP A 80 -2.07 -2.40 13.82
CA TRP A 80 -1.90 -1.13 13.15
C TRP A 80 -0.83 -0.24 13.79
N ASP A 81 -0.74 -0.22 15.12
CA ASP A 81 0.22 0.62 15.82
C ASP A 81 1.67 0.15 15.60
N ASP A 82 1.89 -1.17 15.56
CA ASP A 82 3.18 -1.74 15.17
C ASP A 82 3.52 -1.41 13.72
N HIS A 83 2.55 -1.56 12.81
CA HIS A 83 2.70 -1.20 11.39
C HIS A 83 3.08 0.27 11.22
N LEU A 84 2.39 1.15 11.93
CA LEU A 84 2.62 2.59 11.90
C LEU A 84 4.01 2.93 12.45
N THR A 85 4.39 2.33 13.57
CA THR A 85 5.71 2.51 14.18
C THR A 85 6.82 2.08 13.23
N TRP A 86 6.68 0.90 12.61
CA TRP A 86 7.60 0.40 11.60
C TRP A 86 7.71 1.35 10.39
N CYS A 87 6.57 1.84 9.88
CA CYS A 87 6.54 2.82 8.78
C CYS A 87 7.27 4.11 9.15
N ILE A 88 7.06 4.65 10.36
CA ILE A 88 7.71 5.86 10.84
C ILE A 88 9.23 5.66 10.89
N ILE A 89 9.71 4.54 11.42
CA ILE A 89 11.13 4.22 11.50
C ILE A 89 11.73 4.12 10.09
N ARG A 90 11.11 3.37 9.17
CA ARG A 90 11.58 3.19 7.80
C ARG A 90 11.56 4.48 6.98
N ALA A 91 10.60 5.37 7.23
CA ALA A 91 10.48 6.65 6.55
C ALA A 91 11.33 7.76 7.17
N LYS A 92 11.97 7.55 8.33
CA LYS A 92 12.66 8.61 9.06
C LYS A 92 13.86 9.17 8.28
N GLY A 93 13.96 10.50 8.23
CA GLY A 93 15.11 11.20 7.67
C GLY A 93 15.09 11.34 6.13
N LYS A 94 16.29 11.55 5.57
CA LYS A 94 16.52 11.87 4.15
C LYS A 94 17.41 10.84 3.44
N SER A 95 17.66 9.68 4.05
CA SER A 95 18.46 8.62 3.41
C SER A 95 17.80 8.14 2.12
N LEU A 96 18.59 7.56 1.21
CA LEU A 96 18.06 7.02 -0.05
C LEU A 96 16.98 5.96 0.20
N ASN A 97 17.22 5.08 1.18
CA ASN A 97 16.25 4.05 1.57
C ASN A 97 14.97 4.66 2.15
N ALA A 98 15.06 5.69 3.00
CA ALA A 98 13.88 6.35 3.54
C ALA A 98 13.04 7.03 2.45
N GLN A 99 13.68 7.59 1.42
CA GLN A 99 12.99 8.19 0.28
C GLN A 99 12.33 7.11 -0.60
N ILE A 100 13.02 6.00 -0.89
CA ILE A 100 12.45 4.85 -1.59
C ILE A 100 11.23 4.32 -0.85
N PHE A 101 11.36 4.11 0.47
CA PHE A 101 10.26 3.60 1.29
C PHE A 101 9.03 4.49 1.23
N LYS A 102 9.16 5.81 1.38
CA LYS A 102 8.02 6.75 1.30
C LYS A 102 7.28 6.62 -0.03
N MET A 103 8.02 6.57 -1.14
CA MET A 103 7.46 6.47 -2.47
C MET A 103 6.74 5.13 -2.67
N VAL A 104 7.41 4.02 -2.32
CA VAL A 104 6.85 2.67 -2.47
C VAL A 104 5.63 2.47 -1.57
N TYR A 105 5.69 2.95 -0.33
CA TYR A 105 4.57 2.83 0.61
C TYR A 105 3.34 3.60 0.12
N ALA A 106 3.52 4.83 -0.38
CA ALA A 106 2.41 5.60 -0.94
C ALA A 106 1.76 4.88 -2.14
N GLU A 107 2.57 4.34 -3.05
CA GLU A 107 2.08 3.61 -4.22
C GLU A 107 1.44 2.26 -3.84
N LEU A 108 1.95 1.58 -2.82
CA LEU A 108 1.36 0.35 -2.29
C LEU A 108 -0.02 0.63 -1.70
N VAL A 109 -0.15 1.62 -0.82
CA VAL A 109 -1.43 1.97 -0.21
C VAL A 109 -2.48 2.31 -1.27
N TYR A 110 -2.07 3.04 -2.29
CA TYR A 110 -2.92 3.37 -3.44
C TYR A 110 -3.28 2.15 -4.28
N GLY A 111 -2.31 1.29 -4.62
CA GLY A 111 -2.54 0.09 -5.41
C GLY A 111 -3.54 -0.87 -4.75
N ILE A 112 -3.40 -1.08 -3.45
CA ILE A 112 -4.33 -1.87 -2.63
C ILE A 112 -5.73 -1.24 -2.63
N TRP A 113 -5.81 0.08 -2.44
CA TRP A 113 -7.10 0.79 -2.43
C TRP A 113 -7.84 0.68 -3.76
N ILE A 114 -7.12 0.90 -4.87
CA ILE A 114 -7.68 0.78 -6.22
C ILE A 114 -8.10 -0.65 -6.51
N GLU A 115 -7.30 -1.65 -6.14
CA GLU A 115 -7.69 -3.05 -6.31
C GLU A 115 -8.97 -3.41 -5.57
N ARG A 116 -9.07 -3.01 -4.30
CA ARG A 116 -10.28 -3.20 -3.50
C ARG A 116 -11.49 -2.60 -4.20
N ASN A 117 -11.36 -1.37 -4.71
CA ASN A 117 -12.45 -0.70 -5.42
C ASN A 117 -12.81 -1.39 -6.75
N ARG A 118 -11.84 -1.87 -7.52
CA ARG A 118 -12.10 -2.62 -8.76
C ARG A 118 -12.86 -3.91 -8.50
N ARG A 119 -12.53 -4.62 -7.41
CA ARG A 119 -13.26 -5.83 -7.02
C ARG A 119 -14.71 -5.55 -6.62
N ILE A 120 -14.99 -4.36 -6.06
CA ILE A 120 -16.35 -3.95 -5.68
C ILE A 120 -17.17 -3.47 -6.88
N PHE A 121 -16.62 -2.53 -7.64
CA PHE A 121 -17.39 -1.79 -8.65
C PHE A 121 -17.32 -2.42 -10.04
N GLU A 122 -16.28 -3.21 -10.33
CA GLU A 122 -16.08 -3.83 -11.64
C GLU A 122 -16.15 -5.37 -11.59
N ASN A 123 -16.23 -5.96 -10.39
CA ASN A 123 -16.15 -7.42 -10.16
C ASN A 123 -14.93 -8.07 -10.85
N LYS A 124 -13.82 -7.33 -10.94
CA LYS A 124 -12.54 -7.77 -11.52
C LYS A 124 -11.48 -7.76 -10.44
N GLY A 125 -10.67 -8.82 -10.38
CA GLY A 125 -9.56 -8.94 -9.45
C GLY A 125 -8.27 -9.28 -10.19
N ARG A 126 -7.17 -8.67 -9.76
CA ARG A 126 -5.80 -9.00 -10.19
C ARG A 126 -5.08 -9.77 -9.10
N GLN A 127 -4.07 -10.53 -9.51
CA GLN A 127 -3.19 -11.24 -8.59
C GLN A 127 -2.22 -10.28 -7.90
N SER A 128 -1.76 -10.66 -6.71
CA SER A 128 -0.83 -9.85 -5.90
C SER A 128 0.45 -9.48 -6.68
N GLU A 129 0.91 -10.38 -7.55
CA GLU A 129 2.04 -10.19 -8.45
C GLU A 129 1.84 -9.05 -9.46
N GLU A 130 0.66 -8.96 -10.08
CA GLU A 130 0.37 -7.92 -11.07
C GLU A 130 0.37 -6.53 -10.43
N ILE A 131 -0.15 -6.42 -9.21
CA ILE A 131 -0.19 -5.17 -8.46
C ILE A 131 1.21 -4.76 -8.02
N ALA A 132 1.99 -5.71 -7.50
CA ALA A 132 3.35 -5.44 -7.08
C ALA A 132 4.23 -5.01 -8.27
N LYS A 133 4.07 -5.62 -9.44
CA LYS A 133 4.72 -5.19 -10.69
C LYS A 133 4.31 -3.78 -11.11
N GLU A 134 3.03 -3.44 -11.05
CA GLU A 134 2.55 -2.08 -11.37
C GLU A 134 3.15 -1.03 -10.42
N ILE A 135 3.21 -1.34 -9.12
CA ILE A 135 3.83 -0.47 -8.11
C ILE A 135 5.32 -0.28 -8.43
N ALA A 136 6.07 -1.37 -8.63
CA ALA A 136 7.50 -1.32 -8.92
C ALA A 136 7.80 -0.54 -10.22
N PHE A 137 7.01 -0.76 -11.27
CA PHE A 137 7.08 -0.01 -12.52
C PHE A 137 6.84 1.48 -12.30
N THR A 138 5.75 1.83 -11.59
CA THR A 138 5.40 3.22 -11.29
C THR A 138 6.51 3.91 -10.51
N CYS A 139 7.07 3.24 -9.50
CA CYS A 139 8.20 3.74 -8.72
C CYS A 139 9.44 3.96 -9.59
N ASN A 140 9.78 3.03 -10.49
CA ASN A 140 10.92 3.17 -11.41
C ASN A 140 10.78 4.35 -12.37
N VAL A 141 9.58 4.55 -12.94
CA VAL A 141 9.32 5.61 -13.93
C VAL A 141 9.33 6.98 -13.29
N ARG A 142 8.78 7.11 -12.08
CA ARG A 142 8.60 8.40 -11.40
C ARG A 142 9.74 8.78 -10.46
N ALA A 143 10.64 7.85 -10.16
CA ALA A 143 11.78 8.12 -9.30
C ALA A 143 12.69 9.22 -9.87
N PRO A 144 13.21 10.14 -9.02
CA PRO A 144 14.25 11.07 -9.41
C PRO A 144 15.54 10.30 -9.71
N LEU A 145 16.43 10.87 -10.53
CA LEU A 145 17.62 10.19 -11.07
C LEU A 145 18.40 9.37 -10.02
N ARG A 146 18.64 9.94 -8.84
CA ARG A 146 19.38 9.27 -7.75
C ARG A 146 18.67 8.02 -7.21
N ILE A 147 17.34 8.04 -7.13
CA ILE A 147 16.54 6.88 -6.71
C ILE A 147 16.41 5.89 -7.86
N LYS A 148 16.19 6.38 -9.08
CA LYS A 148 16.02 5.59 -10.28
C LYS A 148 17.24 4.70 -10.54
N ALA A 149 18.45 5.24 -10.40
CA ALA A 149 19.69 4.47 -10.53
C ALA A 149 19.74 3.25 -9.59
N LYS A 150 19.19 3.37 -8.38
CA LYS A 150 19.11 2.24 -7.44
C LYS A 150 17.98 1.27 -7.80
N LEU A 151 16.80 1.78 -8.16
CA LEU A 151 15.65 0.91 -8.48
C LEU A 151 15.85 0.10 -9.76
N GLN A 152 16.57 0.63 -10.75
CA GLN A 152 16.86 -0.06 -12.00
C GLN A 152 17.86 -1.23 -11.84
N GLN A 153 18.60 -1.28 -10.73
CA GLN A 153 19.45 -2.43 -10.38
C GLN A 153 18.64 -3.58 -9.78
N LEU A 154 17.38 -3.33 -9.40
CA LEU A 154 16.51 -4.30 -8.77
C LEU A 154 15.61 -4.94 -9.84
N LEU A 155 15.87 -6.21 -10.13
CA LEU A 155 14.99 -7.02 -10.97
C LEU A 155 13.76 -7.43 -10.17
N PHE A 156 12.59 -7.31 -10.79
CA PHE A 156 11.33 -7.79 -10.23
C PHE A 156 11.09 -9.22 -10.66
#